data_AF-A0A845Y5B7-F1
#
_entry.id   AF-A0A845Y5B7-F1
#
_cell.length_a   1.000
_cell.length_b   1.000
_cell.length_c   1.000
_cell.angle_alpha   90.00
_cell.angle_beta   90.00
_cell.angle_gamma   90.00
#
_symmetry.space_group_name_H-M   'P 1'
#
loop_
_entity.id
_entity.type
_entity.pdbx_description
1 polymer ?
#
loop_
_entity_poly.entity_id
_entity_poly.type
_entity_poly.pdbx_seq_one_letter_code
_entity_poly.pdbx_strand_id
1 'polypeptide(L)' 'MDRPLTTKEQKVVQAFEAASPGLGTVAQQNILNPNSGWSESIADTDEIPEQASSGSARNSFVYPRIGG' A
#
# COMPACT_ATOMS: atom_id res chain seq x y z
N MET A 1 -5.99 -16.86 16.77
CA MET A 1 -5.52 -15.78 17.65
C MET A 1 -5.81 -14.48 16.91
N ASP A 2 -6.96 -13.88 17.16
CA ASP A 2 -7.36 -12.60 16.55
C ASP A 2 -6.89 -11.48 17.49
N ARG A 3 -5.73 -10.89 17.20
CA ARG A 3 -5.29 -9.69 17.91
C ARG A 3 -6.08 -8.49 17.35
N PRO A 4 -6.54 -7.55 18.18
CA PRO A 4 -7.17 -6.34 17.67
C PRO A 4 -6.16 -5.56 16.80
N LEU A 5 -6.60 -5.13 15.62
CA LEU A 5 -5.81 -4.27 14.73
C LEU A 5 -5.55 -2.93 15.41
N THR A 6 -4.31 -2.46 15.33
CA THR A 6 -3.92 -1.12 15.79
C THR A 6 -4.51 -0.04 14.89
N THR A 7 -4.54 1.21 15.35
CA THR A 7 -5.06 2.35 14.57
C THR A 7 -4.33 2.52 13.22
N LYS A 8 -3.02 2.24 13.15
CA LYS A 8 -2.25 2.27 11.90
C LYS A 8 -2.71 1.17 10.94
N GLU A 9 -2.81 -0.06 11.44
CA GLU A 9 -3.26 -1.21 10.65
C GLU A 9 -4.69 -1.03 10.13
N GLN A 10 -5.59 -0.43 10.93
CA GLN A 10 -6.93 -0.07 10.50
C GLN A 10 -6.94 0.98 9.37
N LYS A 11 -6.04 1.97 9.42
CA LYS A 11 -5.87 2.94 8.32
C LYS A 11 -5.41 2.26 7.04
N VAL A 12 -4.50 1.28 7.13
CA VAL A 12 -4.06 0.49 5.98
C VAL A 12 -5.25 -0.28 5.40
N VAL A 13 -6.02 -1.00 6.22
CA VAL A 13 -7.21 -1.72 5.76
C VAL A 13 -8.19 -0.79 5.04
N GLN A 14 -8.47 0.40 5.60
CA GLN A 14 -9.34 1.38 4.97
C GLN A 14 -8.77 1.94 3.65
N ALA A 15 -7.47 2.23 3.60
CA ALA A 15 -6.82 2.73 2.38
C ALA A 15 -6.89 1.70 1.24
N PHE A 16 -6.64 0.43 1.55
CA PHE A 16 -6.75 -0.65 0.58
C PHE A 16 -8.20 -0.88 0.13
N GLU A 17 -9.16 -0.81 1.06
CA GLU A 17 -10.59 -0.92 0.72
C GLU A 17 -11.08 0.25 -0.15
N ALA A 18 -10.62 1.47 0.14
CA ALA A 18 -10.92 2.65 -0.65
C ALA A 18 -10.28 2.60 -2.04
N ALA A 19 -9.09 2.00 -2.16
CA ALA A 19 -8.42 1.80 -3.44
C ALA A 19 -9.11 0.74 -4.30
N SER A 20 -9.55 -0.36 -3.70
CA SER A 20 -10.37 -1.36 -4.40
C SER A 20 -11.22 -2.17 -3.42
N PRO A 21 -12.54 -2.27 -3.65
CA PRO A 21 -13.42 -3.02 -2.77
C PRO A 21 -13.05 -4.51 -2.75
N GLY A 22 -12.78 -5.04 -1.54
CA GLY A 22 -12.34 -6.41 -1.29
C GLY A 22 -10.86 -6.52 -0.91
N LEU A 23 -10.04 -5.51 -1.21
CA LEU A 23 -8.63 -5.50 -0.79
C LEU A 23 -8.47 -5.23 0.71
N GLY A 24 -9.44 -4.57 1.36
CA GLY A 24 -9.39 -4.35 2.82
C GLY A 24 -9.34 -5.66 3.61
N THR A 25 -10.12 -6.66 3.18
CA THR A 25 -10.13 -7.99 3.82
C THR A 25 -8.80 -8.72 3.62
N VAL A 26 -8.20 -8.60 2.43
CA VAL A 26 -6.87 -9.18 2.13
C VAL A 26 -5.78 -8.49 2.94
N ALA A 27 -5.83 -7.16 3.06
CA ALA A 27 -4.92 -6.40 3.90
C ALA A 27 -5.02 -6.84 5.36
N GLN A 28 -6.24 -6.97 5.90
CA GLN A 28 -6.47 -7.46 7.26
C GLN A 28 -5.89 -8.87 7.46
N GLN A 29 -6.11 -9.80 6.53
CA GLN A 29 -5.56 -11.15 6.62
C GLN A 29 -4.03 -11.16 6.60
N ASN A 30 -3.40 -10.32 5.77
CA ASN A 30 -1.94 -10.21 5.74
C ASN A 30 -1.40 -9.61 7.04
N ILE A 31 -2.04 -8.58 7.58
CA ILE A 31 -1.63 -7.95 8.84
C ILE A 31 -1.75 -8.91 10.04
N LEU A 32 -2.79 -9.73 10.06
CA LEU A 32 -2.99 -10.74 11.09
C LEU A 32 -2.08 -11.97 10.91
N ASN A 33 -1.53 -12.17 9.71
CA ASN A 33 -0.58 -13.24 9.43
C ASN A 33 0.85 -12.80 9.79
N PRO A 34 1.46 -13.37 10.86
CA PRO A 34 2.82 -12.99 11.26
C PRO A 34 3.89 -13.36 10.22
N ASN A 35 3.60 -14.27 9.28
CA ASN A 35 4.53 -14.67 8.24
C ASN A 35 4.53 -13.76 7.01
N SER A 36 3.60 -12.80 6.92
CA SER A 36 3.52 -11.87 5.78
C SER A 36 4.55 -10.75 5.86
N GLY A 37 5.02 -10.41 7.08
CA GLY A 37 5.86 -9.24 7.35
C GLY A 37 5.10 -7.90 7.36
N TRP A 38 3.81 -7.87 7.03
CA TRP A 38 3.04 -6.62 6.90
C TRP A 38 2.92 -5.89 8.24
N SER A 39 2.65 -6.61 9.31
CA SER A 39 2.53 -6.02 10.64
C SER A 39 3.81 -5.32 11.10
N GLU A 40 4.98 -5.85 10.73
CA GLU A 40 6.27 -5.26 11.05
C GLU A 40 6.55 -4.04 10.16
N SER A 41 6.33 -4.14 8.85
CA SER A 41 6.48 -3.00 7.93
C SER A 41 5.54 -1.84 8.26
N ILE A 42 4.31 -2.10 8.69
CA ILE A 42 3.34 -1.07 9.09
C ILE A 42 3.71 -0.43 10.43
N ALA A 43 4.33 -1.20 11.33
CA ALA A 43 4.82 -0.68 12.60
C ALA A 43 6.06 0.22 12.41
N ASP A 44 6.99 -0.19 11.53
CA ASP A 44 8.21 0.54 11.16
C ASP A 44 7.93 1.77 10.29
N THR A 45 6.81 1.76 9.56
CA THR A 45 6.34 2.93 8.81
C THR A 45 5.80 4.00 9.77
N ASP A 46 6.61 5.05 9.98
CA ASP A 46 6.27 6.19 10.85
C ASP A 46 5.11 7.04 10.27
N GLU A 47 5.02 7.13 8.95
CA GLU A 47 4.01 7.91 8.23
C GLU A 47 3.30 7.02 7.20
N ILE A 48 2.00 6.77 7.35
CA ILE A 48 1.19 6.29 6.24
C ILE A 48 0.91 7.54 5.41
N PRO A 49 1.58 7.76 4.26
CA PRO A 49 1.34 8.96 3.48
C PRO A 49 -0.14 8.95 3.05
N GLU A 50 -0.93 9.91 3.56
CA GLU A 50 -2.32 10.14 3.16
C GLU A 50 -2.46 10.50 1.66
N GLN A 51 -1.35 10.57 0.93
CA GLN A 51 -1.31 10.80 -0.49
C GLN A 51 -0.37 9.79 -1.14
N ALA A 52 -0.89 8.62 -1.49
CA ALA A 52 -0.54 8.04 -2.79
C ALA A 52 -1.09 8.99 -3.87
N SER A 53 -0.49 10.19 -3.97
CA SER A 53 -0.72 11.09 -5.08
C SER A 53 -0.32 10.29 -6.31
N SER A 54 -1.28 10.01 -7.17
CA SER A 54 -1.08 9.45 -8.49
C SER A 54 -0.29 10.46 -9.33
N GLY A 55 0.95 10.70 -8.95
CA GLY A 55 1.94 11.38 -9.76
C GLY A 55 2.31 10.38 -10.83
N SER A 56 1.63 10.48 -11.97
CA SER A 56 2.10 9.93 -13.24
C SER A 56 3.61 10.08 -13.28
N ALA A 57 4.34 8.97 -13.19
CA ALA A 57 5.71 8.93 -13.61
C ALA A 57 5.68 9.27 -15.11
N ARG A 58 5.79 10.56 -15.45
CA ARG A 58 6.01 11.02 -16.82
C ARG A 58 7.41 10.57 -17.16
N ASN A 59 7.52 9.31 -17.51
CA ASN A 59 8.70 8.70 -18.07
C ASN A 59 8.79 9.25 -19.50
N SER A 60 9.24 10.49 -19.62
CA SER A 60 9.61 11.10 -20.90
C SER A 60 10.91 10.45 -21.37
N PHE A 61 10.88 9.15 -21.66
CA PHE A 61 11.89 8.51 -22.50
C PHE A 61 11.68 9.03 -23.92
N VAL A 62 12.26 10.19 -24.20
CA VAL A 62 12.40 10.71 -25.55
C VAL A 62 13.36 9.79 -26.28
N TYR A 63 12.84 8.89 -27.11
CA TYR A 63 13.67 8.16 -28.08
C TYR A 63 14.04 9.13 -29.21
N PRO A 64 15.33 9.40 -29.48
CA PRO A 64 15.70 10.00 -30.75
C PRO A 64 15.37 9.01 -31.86
N ARG A 65 14.40 9.36 -32.72
CA ARG A 65 14.14 8.67 -33.98
C ARG A 65 15.34 8.92 -34.90
N ILE A 66 16.29 7.99 -34.93
CA ILE A 66 17.32 7.99 -35.97
C ILE A 66 16.77 7.17 -37.14
N GLY A 67 16.26 7.90 -38.13
CA GLY A 67 15.97 7.44 -39.47
C GLY A 67 16.35 8.57 -40.42
N GLY A 68 17.45 8.37 -41.15
CA GLY A 68 18.04 9.27 -42.14
C GLY A 68 19.29 8.63 -42.72
#